data_AF-A0A3B9FK11-F1
#
_entry.id   AF-A0A3B9FK11-F1
#
_cell.length_a   1.000
_cell.length_b   1.000
_cell.length_c   1.000
_cell.angle_alpha   90.00
_cell.angle_beta   90.00
_cell.angle_gamma   90.00
#
_symmetry.space_group_name_H-M   'P 1'
#
loop_
_entity.id
_entity.type
_entity.pdbx_description
1 polymer ?
#
loop_
_entity_poly.entity_id
_entity_poly.type
_entity_poly.pdbx_seq_one_letter_code
_entity_poly.pdbx_strand_id
1 'polypeptide(L)'
;TSPPAGQSPGSSATKPSSKPIGQGGKTVLPVLGSGKWAQFHSVLETSTHDVALHGNGTFHLYLKDGSENLLNGRPIILQFNHGYYSKPHPKGSTYAYHVTRSDYHYYYRKITGFENPPEPSEKLGRMKLVAKLEDGVSMEIGFEASSRRIAIWGKAEDPSGVEHPTIIALRLAVPDSIEVKDGDGLAQWESIVDDTALDVVSSSGAKERIPYLEKWIDAKKKLSFSKGIQSALTTGKLLGRRKLTVAPKSLRDSALHVGSYSGVFPFQHYRYYYQDREGGEIDKNRRLEIEIK
;
A
#
# COMPACT_ATOMS: atom_id res chain seq x y z
N THR A 1 66.83 -30.01 28.10
CA THR A 1 66.61 -29.14 26.92
C THR A 1 65.22 -28.54 27.02
N SER A 2 65.16 -27.21 27.18
CA SER A 2 63.94 -26.41 27.33
C SER A 2 62.98 -26.47 26.11
N PRO A 3 61.68 -26.14 26.27
CA PRO A 3 60.61 -26.19 25.25
C PRO A 3 60.50 -24.85 24.46
N PRO A 4 59.57 -24.67 23.49
CA PRO A 4 58.21 -24.14 23.78
C PRO A 4 57.09 -24.63 22.81
N ALA A 5 55.83 -24.83 23.24
CA ALA A 5 54.67 -23.90 23.32
C ALA A 5 54.03 -23.47 21.99
N GLY A 6 52.69 -23.63 21.85
CA GLY A 6 51.92 -23.00 20.76
C GLY A 6 50.50 -23.52 20.51
N GLN A 7 49.53 -23.04 21.30
CA GLN A 7 48.15 -22.61 20.96
C GLN A 7 47.26 -23.41 19.98
N SER A 8 46.05 -23.78 20.47
CA SER A 8 44.84 -24.04 19.68
C SER A 8 44.30 -22.77 18.99
N PRO A 9 43.46 -22.90 17.95
CA PRO A 9 42.08 -22.42 18.15
C PRO A 9 41.00 -23.26 17.45
N GLY A 10 39.79 -23.18 18.00
CA GLY A 10 38.59 -23.84 17.49
C GLY A 10 38.03 -23.24 16.20
N SER A 11 37.13 -24.00 15.57
CA SER A 11 36.35 -23.58 14.43
C SER A 11 34.87 -23.64 14.80
N SER A 12 34.33 -22.47 15.07
CA SER A 12 32.93 -22.15 15.31
C SER A 12 32.08 -22.33 14.06
N ALA A 13 30.89 -22.89 14.25
CA ALA A 13 29.80 -22.92 13.29
C ALA A 13 29.58 -21.54 12.63
N THR A 14 29.71 -21.50 11.31
CA THR A 14 29.53 -20.31 10.50
C THR A 14 28.03 -19.99 10.40
N LYS A 15 27.60 -18.87 11.01
CA LYS A 15 26.31 -18.25 10.70
C LYS A 15 26.31 -17.76 9.25
N PRO A 16 25.24 -17.94 8.46
CA PRO A 16 25.12 -17.22 7.22
C PRO A 16 24.65 -15.79 7.53
N SER A 17 25.56 -14.82 7.40
CA SER A 17 25.20 -13.41 7.26
C SER A 17 25.46 -12.96 5.82
N SER A 18 24.39 -12.72 5.07
CA SER A 18 24.43 -11.77 3.96
C SER A 18 23.00 -11.36 3.65
N LYS A 19 22.66 -10.10 4.00
CA LYS A 19 21.44 -9.45 3.52
C LYS A 19 21.47 -9.44 1.99
N PRO A 20 20.39 -9.82 1.27
CA PRO A 20 20.34 -9.64 -0.17
C PRO A 20 20.28 -8.14 -0.48
N ILE A 21 21.41 -7.57 -0.89
CA ILE A 21 21.49 -6.25 -1.49
C ILE A 21 21.13 -6.44 -2.97
N GLY A 22 20.02 -5.87 -3.43
CA GLY A 22 19.61 -5.95 -4.83
C GLY A 22 20.53 -5.15 -5.75
N GLN A 23 20.46 -5.40 -7.06
CA GLN A 23 21.16 -4.59 -8.06
C GLN A 23 20.88 -3.09 -7.84
N GLY A 24 21.94 -2.31 -7.61
CA GLY A 24 21.86 -0.87 -7.36
C GLY A 24 21.83 -0.42 -5.90
N GLY A 25 22.17 -1.29 -4.94
CA GLY A 25 22.32 -0.90 -3.53
C GLY A 25 20.99 -0.62 -2.80
N LYS A 26 19.86 -0.94 -3.43
CA LYS A 26 18.53 -0.83 -2.81
C LYS A 26 18.29 -2.04 -1.93
N THR A 27 17.86 -1.79 -0.70
CA THR A 27 17.32 -2.82 0.19
C THR A 27 16.09 -3.43 -0.47
N VAL A 28 16.14 -4.73 -0.72
CA VAL A 28 15.05 -5.48 -1.33
C VAL A 28 14.85 -6.82 -0.61
N LEU A 29 13.61 -7.28 -0.56
CA LEU A 29 13.25 -8.67 -0.33
C LEU A 29 13.93 -9.56 -1.41
N PRO A 30 14.24 -10.82 -1.09
CA PRO A 30 14.63 -11.79 -2.13
C PRO A 30 13.53 -11.90 -3.19
N VAL A 31 13.89 -12.18 -4.44
CA VAL A 31 12.94 -12.20 -5.56
C VAL A 31 12.96 -13.55 -6.27
N LEU A 32 11.89 -13.87 -6.99
CA LEU A 32 11.76 -15.09 -7.80
C LEU A 32 12.85 -15.21 -8.88
N GLY A 33 13.37 -14.08 -9.36
CA GLY A 33 14.56 -14.02 -10.21
C GLY A 33 14.39 -14.49 -11.66
N SER A 34 13.21 -14.99 -12.05
CA SER A 34 12.93 -15.44 -13.42
C SER A 34 11.46 -15.28 -13.81
N GLY A 35 11.16 -15.40 -15.11
CA GLY A 35 9.81 -15.29 -15.66
C GLY A 35 9.20 -13.88 -15.57
N LYS A 36 7.89 -13.78 -15.81
CA LYS A 36 7.16 -12.49 -15.79
C LYS A 36 7.13 -11.82 -14.39
N TRP A 37 7.42 -12.59 -13.34
CA TRP A 37 7.44 -12.13 -11.95
C TRP A 37 8.86 -11.99 -11.36
N ALA A 38 9.90 -11.93 -12.19
CA ALA A 38 11.29 -11.96 -11.75
C ALA A 38 11.67 -10.92 -10.67
N GLN A 39 11.01 -9.76 -10.65
CA GLN A 39 11.24 -8.66 -9.71
C GLN A 39 10.38 -8.72 -8.43
N PHE A 40 9.53 -9.75 -8.32
CA PHE A 40 8.63 -9.93 -7.20
C PHE A 40 9.17 -10.99 -6.23
N HIS A 41 8.96 -10.75 -4.94
CA HIS A 41 9.22 -11.70 -3.87
C HIS A 41 8.22 -12.85 -3.92
N SER A 42 6.93 -12.54 -3.94
CA SER A 42 5.89 -13.56 -3.97
C SER A 42 4.70 -13.13 -4.81
N VAL A 43 4.02 -14.10 -5.42
CA VAL A 43 2.84 -13.87 -6.26
C VAL A 43 1.75 -14.89 -5.96
N LEU A 44 0.50 -14.46 -6.11
CA LEU A 44 -0.68 -15.31 -6.21
C LEU A 44 -1.36 -14.99 -7.53
N GLU A 45 -1.33 -15.96 -8.44
CA GLU A 45 -2.10 -15.86 -9.68
C GLU A 45 -3.49 -16.46 -9.52
N THR A 46 -4.50 -15.73 -9.98
CA THR A 46 -5.89 -16.20 -9.96
C THR A 46 -6.56 -15.98 -11.31
N SER A 47 -7.78 -16.48 -11.48
CA SER A 47 -8.56 -16.28 -12.70
C SER A 47 -9.09 -14.84 -12.85
N THR A 48 -9.21 -14.07 -11.77
CA THR A 48 -9.82 -12.72 -11.79
C THR A 48 -8.82 -11.60 -11.52
N HIS A 49 -7.70 -11.91 -10.89
CA HIS A 49 -6.66 -10.94 -10.55
C HIS A 49 -5.35 -11.65 -10.18
N ASP A 50 -4.24 -10.92 -10.22
CA ASP A 50 -2.97 -11.33 -9.62
C ASP A 50 -2.62 -10.40 -8.47
N VAL A 51 -2.03 -10.98 -7.43
CA VAL A 51 -1.48 -10.24 -6.30
C VAL A 51 0.01 -10.54 -6.22
N ALA A 52 0.85 -9.51 -6.23
CA ALA A 52 2.30 -9.69 -6.17
C ALA A 52 2.95 -8.75 -5.15
N LEU A 53 3.81 -9.29 -4.30
CA LEU A 53 4.68 -8.54 -3.40
C LEU A 53 5.99 -8.24 -4.12
N HIS A 54 6.22 -6.98 -4.46
CA HIS A 54 7.43 -6.54 -5.14
C HIS A 54 8.64 -6.58 -4.21
N GLY A 55 9.85 -6.72 -4.76
CA GLY A 55 11.10 -6.76 -3.98
C GLY A 55 11.31 -5.56 -3.05
N ASN A 56 10.69 -4.41 -3.31
CA ASN A 56 10.77 -3.23 -2.43
C ASN A 56 9.75 -3.22 -1.26
N GLY A 57 8.93 -4.27 -1.11
CA GLY A 57 7.90 -4.36 -0.07
C GLY A 57 6.54 -3.77 -0.43
N THR A 58 6.34 -3.34 -1.67
CA THR A 58 5.04 -2.85 -2.17
C THR A 58 4.20 -4.01 -2.71
N PHE A 59 2.89 -4.02 -2.41
CA PHE A 59 1.97 -5.01 -2.96
C PHE A 59 1.27 -4.44 -4.20
N HIS A 60 1.22 -5.22 -5.28
CA HIS A 60 0.58 -4.90 -6.53
C HIS A 60 -0.63 -5.81 -6.74
N LEU A 61 -1.76 -5.22 -7.10
CA LEU A 61 -2.98 -5.93 -7.50
C LEU A 61 -3.27 -5.64 -8.97
N TYR A 62 -3.15 -6.66 -9.82
CA TYR A 62 -3.50 -6.60 -11.24
C TYR A 62 -4.87 -7.23 -11.43
N LEU A 63 -5.84 -6.49 -11.94
CA LEU A 63 -7.15 -7.07 -12.29
C LEU A 63 -7.06 -7.83 -13.63
N LYS A 64 -7.93 -8.82 -13.85
CA LYS A 64 -8.05 -9.56 -15.12
C LYS A 64 -9.49 -9.62 -15.59
N ASP A 65 -9.73 -9.22 -16.83
CA ASP A 65 -11.03 -9.39 -17.48
C ASP A 65 -10.99 -9.82 -18.95
N GLY A 66 -9.80 -10.05 -19.50
CA GLY A 66 -9.59 -10.32 -20.93
C GLY A 66 -9.52 -9.05 -21.78
N SER A 67 -9.68 -7.85 -21.18
CA SER A 67 -9.46 -6.55 -21.81
C SER A 67 -8.02 -6.10 -21.60
N GLU A 68 -7.34 -5.76 -22.68
CA GLU A 68 -5.98 -5.18 -22.64
C GLU A 68 -5.97 -3.76 -22.03
N ASN A 69 -7.13 -3.10 -21.97
CA ASN A 69 -7.27 -1.72 -21.51
C ASN A 69 -7.63 -1.60 -20.03
N LEU A 70 -7.73 -2.72 -19.30
CA LEU A 70 -8.15 -2.72 -17.89
C LEU A 70 -7.14 -1.93 -17.04
N LEU A 71 -7.56 -0.74 -16.58
CA LEU A 71 -6.68 0.22 -15.89
C LEU A 71 -5.36 0.48 -16.65
N ASN A 72 -5.36 0.39 -17.98
CA ASN A 72 -4.16 0.44 -18.83
C ASN A 72 -3.04 -0.53 -18.40
N GLY A 73 -3.41 -1.72 -17.90
CA GLY A 73 -2.47 -2.74 -17.43
C GLY A 73 -1.70 -2.35 -16.15
N ARG A 74 -2.06 -1.23 -15.51
CA ARG A 74 -1.38 -0.76 -14.31
C ARG A 74 -1.97 -1.41 -13.05
N PRO A 75 -1.13 -1.77 -12.06
CA PRO A 75 -1.61 -2.35 -10.83
C PRO A 75 -2.25 -1.29 -9.93
N ILE A 76 -3.19 -1.74 -9.12
CA ILE A 76 -3.58 -1.05 -7.90
C ILE A 76 -2.46 -1.30 -6.86
N ILE A 77 -1.96 -0.23 -6.25
CA ILE A 77 -0.78 -0.29 -5.39
C ILE A 77 -1.18 -0.20 -3.91
N LEU A 78 -0.73 -1.17 -3.12
CA LEU A 78 -0.92 -1.24 -1.68
C LEU A 78 0.42 -1.07 -0.97
N GLN A 79 0.53 -0.11 -0.06
CA GLN A 79 1.75 0.12 0.72
C GLN A 79 1.45 0.77 2.08
N PHE A 80 2.38 0.59 3.02
CA PHE A 80 2.43 1.39 4.24
C PHE A 80 3.18 2.70 3.99
N ASN A 81 2.56 3.81 4.36
CA ASN A 81 3.27 5.06 4.65
C ASN A 81 3.63 5.07 6.14
N HIS A 82 4.80 5.62 6.47
CA HIS A 82 5.33 5.58 7.82
C HIS A 82 6.39 6.68 8.03
N GLY A 83 6.41 7.23 9.23
CA GLY A 83 7.32 8.33 9.57
C GLY A 83 6.96 8.92 10.92
N TYR A 84 7.39 10.16 11.16
CA TYR A 84 7.10 10.85 12.42
C TYR A 84 6.95 12.35 12.19
N TYR A 85 6.32 13.01 13.17
CA TYR A 85 6.26 14.45 13.26
C TYR A 85 7.28 14.95 14.28
N SER A 86 8.15 15.88 13.90
CA SER A 86 9.06 16.50 14.88
C SER A 86 8.37 17.56 15.74
N LYS A 87 7.24 18.08 15.25
CA LYS A 87 6.34 19.01 15.93
C LYS A 87 4.91 18.72 15.47
N PRO A 88 3.88 19.08 16.25
CA PRO A 88 2.49 18.91 15.84
C PRO A 88 2.25 19.47 14.44
N HIS A 89 1.53 18.71 13.61
CA HIS A 89 1.19 19.15 12.25
C HIS A 89 0.47 20.51 12.30
N PRO A 90 0.81 21.49 11.44
CA PRO A 90 0.24 22.84 11.49
C PRO A 90 -1.30 22.90 11.42
N LYS A 91 -1.91 21.87 10.85
CA LYS A 91 -3.38 21.68 10.74
C LYS A 91 -3.96 20.60 11.67
N GLY A 92 -3.19 20.13 12.66
CA GLY A 92 -3.63 19.11 13.62
C GLY A 92 -3.85 17.71 13.05
N SER A 93 -3.24 17.36 11.92
CA SER A 93 -3.37 16.04 11.29
C SER A 93 -2.28 15.07 11.76
N THR A 94 -2.63 13.81 11.98
CA THR A 94 -1.69 12.70 12.23
C THR A 94 -1.39 11.88 10.98
N TYR A 95 -1.57 12.47 9.80
CA TYR A 95 -1.43 11.76 8.54
C TYR A 95 0.02 11.29 8.28
N ALA A 96 0.19 10.02 7.89
CA ALA A 96 1.48 9.49 7.47
C ALA A 96 1.70 9.67 5.96
N TYR A 97 2.65 10.55 5.59
CA TYR A 97 3.02 10.80 4.20
C TYR A 97 3.97 9.73 3.66
N HIS A 98 4.00 9.57 2.33
CA HIS A 98 4.90 8.63 1.64
C HIS A 98 6.31 9.22 1.39
N VAL A 99 6.53 10.47 1.80
CA VAL A 99 7.77 11.24 1.65
C VAL A 99 7.86 12.26 2.78
N THR A 100 9.08 12.75 3.06
CA THR A 100 9.29 13.88 3.97
C THR A 100 8.53 15.11 3.50
N ARG A 101 7.83 15.76 4.43
CA ARG A 101 7.07 17.00 4.25
C ARG A 101 7.47 17.95 5.36
N SER A 102 8.63 18.57 5.20
CA SER A 102 9.20 19.49 6.19
C SER A 102 8.29 20.70 6.44
N ASP A 103 7.50 21.11 5.45
CA ASP A 103 6.43 22.11 5.54
C ASP A 103 5.34 21.74 6.55
N TYR A 104 5.18 20.45 6.83
CA TYR A 104 4.26 19.91 7.83
C TYR A 104 4.97 19.30 9.04
N HIS A 105 6.29 19.50 9.17
CA HIS A 105 7.12 18.89 10.21
C HIS A 105 7.15 17.36 10.18
N TYR A 106 6.81 16.76 9.04
CA TYR A 106 6.79 15.32 8.87
C TYR A 106 8.07 14.81 8.21
N TYR A 107 8.65 13.76 8.78
CA TYR A 107 9.85 13.10 8.28
C TYR A 107 9.55 11.63 8.01
N TYR A 108 9.85 11.20 6.78
CA TYR A 108 9.67 9.83 6.37
C TYR A 108 10.82 8.97 6.93
N ARG A 109 10.48 7.86 7.60
CA ARG A 109 11.48 6.88 8.07
C ARG A 109 11.75 5.88 6.95
N LYS A 110 12.93 5.88 6.35
CA LYS A 110 13.20 4.97 5.21
C LYS A 110 13.29 3.52 5.66
N ILE A 111 12.84 2.61 4.80
CA ILE A 111 13.12 1.18 4.96
C ILE A 111 14.61 0.93 4.70
N THR A 112 15.31 0.38 5.69
CA THR A 112 16.73 0.03 5.64
C THR A 112 16.95 -1.47 5.45
N GLY A 113 15.96 -2.30 5.79
CA GLY A 113 16.08 -3.76 5.76
C GLY A 113 14.75 -4.49 5.81
N PHE A 114 14.81 -5.80 5.61
CA PHE A 114 13.79 -6.74 6.09
C PHE A 114 14.47 -7.75 7.00
N GLU A 115 13.84 -8.07 8.12
CA GLU A 115 14.33 -9.08 9.06
C GLU A 115 13.80 -10.45 8.67
N ASN A 116 14.73 -11.39 8.42
CA ASN A 116 14.47 -12.79 8.11
C ASN A 116 13.26 -12.97 7.16
N PRO A 117 13.26 -12.31 5.99
CA PRO A 117 12.15 -12.45 5.07
C PRO A 117 11.99 -13.93 4.67
N PRO A 118 10.76 -14.44 4.52
CA PRO A 118 10.53 -15.79 4.06
C PRO A 118 11.06 -15.97 2.63
N GLU A 119 11.19 -17.22 2.18
CA GLU A 119 11.59 -17.51 0.81
C GLU A 119 10.56 -16.98 -0.21
N PRO A 120 11.01 -16.51 -1.39
CA PRO A 120 10.14 -16.17 -2.51
C PRO A 120 9.17 -17.30 -2.87
N SER A 121 7.94 -16.98 -3.27
CA SER A 121 6.91 -17.99 -3.52
C SER A 121 5.87 -17.59 -4.58
N GLU A 122 5.53 -18.52 -5.46
CA GLU A 122 4.41 -18.38 -6.41
C GLU A 122 3.05 -18.77 -5.80
N LYS A 123 2.99 -18.93 -4.48
CA LYS A 123 1.79 -19.29 -3.72
C LYS A 123 1.55 -18.30 -2.58
N LEU A 124 1.48 -17.01 -2.90
CA LEU A 124 1.20 -15.94 -1.92
C LEU A 124 -0.18 -16.12 -1.28
N GLY A 125 -0.21 -16.75 -0.10
CA GLY A 125 -1.43 -16.89 0.72
C GLY A 125 -1.40 -15.92 1.89
N ARG A 126 -0.79 -16.35 3.00
CA ARG A 126 -0.55 -15.53 4.18
C ARG A 126 0.93 -15.17 4.27
N MET A 127 1.21 -13.93 4.60
CA MET A 127 2.55 -13.39 4.75
C MET A 127 2.65 -12.57 6.04
N LYS A 128 3.77 -12.70 6.74
CA LYS A 128 4.22 -11.75 7.78
C LYS A 128 5.61 -11.28 7.39
N LEU A 129 5.79 -9.96 7.29
CA LEU A 129 7.09 -9.33 7.06
C LEU A 129 7.42 -8.44 8.23
N VAL A 130 8.72 -8.26 8.49
CA VAL A 130 9.22 -7.27 9.43
C VAL A 130 10.18 -6.36 8.67
N ALA A 131 9.71 -5.16 8.32
CA ALA A 131 10.55 -4.13 7.73
C ALA A 131 11.37 -3.46 8.84
N LYS A 132 12.65 -3.22 8.60
CA LYS A 132 13.49 -2.38 9.45
C LYS A 132 13.53 -0.99 8.85
N LEU A 133 13.25 0.01 9.66
CA LEU A 133 13.24 1.42 9.29
C LEU A 133 14.49 2.12 9.87
N GLU A 134 14.69 3.38 9.49
CA GLU A 134 15.66 4.27 10.17
C GLU A 134 15.35 4.40 11.67
N ASP A 135 16.39 4.76 12.45
CA ASP A 135 16.39 4.85 13.93
C ASP A 135 16.08 3.55 14.67
N GLY A 136 16.27 2.40 14.02
CA GLY A 136 16.09 1.09 14.64
C GLY A 136 14.63 0.66 14.83
N VAL A 137 13.67 1.44 14.32
CA VAL A 137 12.24 1.10 14.33
C VAL A 137 11.99 -0.15 13.46
N SER A 138 11.13 -1.05 13.93
CA SER A 138 10.58 -2.13 13.09
C SER A 138 9.13 -1.88 12.74
N MET A 139 8.71 -2.39 11.58
CA MET A 139 7.31 -2.39 11.17
C MET A 139 6.90 -3.81 10.80
N GLU A 140 6.00 -4.38 11.60
CA GLU A 140 5.36 -5.65 11.28
C GLU A 140 4.26 -5.41 10.24
N ILE A 141 4.26 -6.21 9.18
CA ILE A 141 3.27 -6.17 8.10
C ILE A 141 2.64 -7.55 7.99
N GLY A 142 1.34 -7.62 8.22
CA GLY A 142 0.53 -8.81 7.99
C GLY A 142 -0.28 -8.68 6.70
N PHE A 143 -0.29 -9.74 5.90
CA PHE A 143 -0.98 -9.77 4.62
C PHE A 143 -1.63 -11.14 4.40
N GLU A 144 -2.86 -11.14 3.88
CA GLU A 144 -3.60 -12.33 3.44
C GLU A 144 -4.15 -12.06 2.03
N ALA A 145 -3.89 -12.96 1.08
CA ALA A 145 -4.49 -12.95 -0.26
C ALA A 145 -5.14 -14.29 -0.57
N SER A 146 -6.19 -14.22 -1.38
CA SER A 146 -6.99 -15.34 -1.86
C SER A 146 -7.63 -14.98 -3.20
N SER A 147 -8.35 -15.92 -3.82
CA SER A 147 -9.04 -15.68 -5.09
C SER A 147 -10.17 -14.63 -5.05
N ARG A 148 -10.54 -14.12 -3.88
CA ARG A 148 -11.62 -13.10 -3.74
C ARG A 148 -11.32 -11.97 -2.78
N ARG A 149 -10.34 -12.12 -1.89
CA ARG A 149 -10.11 -11.15 -0.81
C ARG A 149 -8.62 -10.99 -0.54
N ILE A 150 -8.25 -9.73 -0.36
CA ILE A 150 -6.96 -9.29 0.15
C ILE A 150 -7.21 -8.60 1.49
N ALA A 151 -6.35 -8.83 2.48
CA ALA A 151 -6.39 -8.14 3.75
C ALA A 151 -4.98 -7.76 4.20
N ILE A 152 -4.82 -6.54 4.71
CA ILE A 152 -3.53 -5.98 5.13
C ILE A 152 -3.66 -5.22 6.45
N TRP A 153 -2.67 -5.39 7.32
CA TRP A 153 -2.58 -4.76 8.64
C TRP A 153 -1.12 -4.69 9.07
N GLY A 154 -0.82 -3.93 10.12
CA GLY A 154 0.57 -3.76 10.55
C GLY A 154 0.72 -2.80 11.71
N LYS A 155 1.89 -2.84 12.33
CA LYS A 155 2.24 -1.98 13.46
C LYS A 155 3.71 -1.59 13.41
N ALA A 156 4.01 -0.37 13.83
CA ALA A 156 5.36 0.05 14.13
C ALA A 156 5.72 -0.32 15.57
N GLU A 157 6.98 -0.71 15.78
CA GLU A 157 7.57 -0.98 17.07
C GLU A 157 8.79 -0.09 17.22
N ASP A 158 8.62 0.94 18.05
CA ASP A 158 9.66 1.91 18.33
C ASP A 158 10.58 1.41 19.45
N PRO A 159 11.92 1.48 19.29
CA PRO A 159 12.84 1.15 20.37
C PRO A 159 12.77 2.18 21.50
N SER A 160 13.21 1.78 22.69
CA SER A 160 13.37 2.71 23.81
C SER A 160 14.32 3.85 23.43
N GLY A 161 13.86 5.10 23.60
CA GLY A 161 14.65 6.29 23.31
C GLY A 161 14.41 6.91 21.93
N VAL A 162 13.48 6.42 21.13
CA VAL A 162 13.03 7.18 19.94
C VAL A 162 12.43 8.52 20.40
N GLU A 163 12.87 9.63 19.79
CA GLU A 163 12.42 10.97 20.18
C GLU A 163 10.94 11.21 19.80
N HIS A 164 10.55 10.71 18.63
CA HIS A 164 9.22 10.91 18.08
C HIS A 164 8.59 9.57 17.69
N PRO A 165 7.36 9.30 18.16
CA PRO A 165 6.69 8.04 17.88
C PRO A 165 6.41 7.90 16.38
N THR A 166 6.53 6.67 15.89
CA THR A 166 6.23 6.35 14.51
C THR A 166 4.73 6.29 14.28
N ILE A 167 4.27 7.02 13.26
CA ILE A 167 2.90 6.94 12.76
C ILE A 167 2.87 6.15 11.45
N ILE A 168 1.78 5.42 11.22
CA ILE A 168 1.59 4.61 10.02
C ILE A 168 0.24 4.89 9.37
N ALA A 169 0.16 4.71 8.06
CA ALA A 169 -1.08 4.66 7.31
C ALA A 169 -0.98 3.64 6.18
N LEU A 170 -2.07 2.95 5.92
CA LEU A 170 -2.24 2.12 4.73
C LEU A 170 -2.72 2.98 3.58
N ARG A 171 -1.98 2.93 2.47
CA ARG A 171 -2.34 3.57 1.21
C ARG A 171 -2.70 2.52 0.19
N LEU A 172 -3.90 2.63 -0.38
CA LEU A 172 -4.34 1.90 -1.57
C LEU A 172 -4.50 2.89 -2.71
N ALA A 173 -3.65 2.84 -3.73
CA ALA A 173 -3.65 3.77 -4.84
C ALA A 173 -4.16 3.09 -6.11
N VAL A 174 -5.25 3.62 -6.65
CA VAL A 174 -5.75 3.28 -7.99
C VAL A 174 -5.03 4.19 -8.99
N PRO A 175 -4.36 3.62 -10.01
CA PRO A 175 -3.58 4.39 -10.97
C PRO A 175 -4.48 5.23 -11.87
N ASP A 176 -3.87 6.09 -12.70
CA ASP A 176 -4.57 6.71 -13.82
C ASP A 176 -5.16 5.60 -14.70
N SER A 177 -6.48 5.57 -14.75
CA SER A 177 -7.25 4.46 -15.35
C SER A 177 -7.48 4.63 -16.85
N ILE A 178 -7.16 5.82 -17.41
CA ILE A 178 -7.19 6.10 -18.84
C ILE A 178 -5.93 6.86 -19.26
N GLU A 179 -5.52 6.69 -20.51
CA GLU A 179 -4.47 7.51 -21.12
C GLU A 179 -5.14 8.78 -21.66
N VAL A 180 -4.70 9.94 -21.19
CA VAL A 180 -5.19 11.24 -21.69
C VAL A 180 -4.25 11.74 -22.77
N LYS A 181 -4.76 11.89 -24.00
CA LYS A 181 -3.98 12.40 -25.13
C LYS A 181 -4.23 13.89 -25.32
N ASP A 182 -3.25 14.58 -25.90
CA ASP A 182 -3.40 15.99 -26.24
C ASP A 182 -4.55 16.19 -27.24
N GLY A 183 -5.47 17.09 -26.90
CA GLY A 183 -6.68 17.36 -27.69
C GLY A 183 -7.88 16.48 -27.36
N ASP A 184 -7.76 15.48 -26.47
CA ASP A 184 -8.92 14.75 -25.98
C ASP A 184 -9.85 15.67 -25.18
N GLY A 185 -11.15 15.57 -25.45
CA GLY A 185 -12.20 16.22 -24.70
C GLY A 185 -13.05 15.24 -23.89
N LEU A 186 -14.07 15.78 -23.23
CA LEU A 186 -15.00 15.00 -22.40
C LEU A 186 -15.63 13.83 -23.17
N ALA A 187 -16.04 14.05 -24.43
CA ALA A 187 -16.68 13.03 -25.26
C ALA A 187 -15.77 11.82 -25.53
N GLN A 188 -14.46 12.05 -25.71
CA GLN A 188 -13.49 10.96 -25.88
C GLN A 188 -13.40 10.13 -24.60
N TRP A 189 -13.31 10.77 -23.43
CA TRP A 189 -13.21 10.08 -22.15
C TRP A 189 -14.51 9.37 -21.75
N GLU A 190 -15.68 9.93 -22.08
CA GLU A 190 -16.99 9.30 -21.85
C GLU A 190 -17.06 7.91 -22.47
N SER A 191 -16.58 7.74 -23.68
CA SER A 191 -16.58 6.44 -24.35
C SER A 191 -15.70 5.38 -23.66
N ILE A 192 -14.67 5.80 -22.91
CA ILE A 192 -13.70 4.92 -22.25
C ILE A 192 -14.16 4.57 -20.84
N VAL A 193 -14.56 5.59 -20.09
CA VAL A 193 -14.95 5.50 -18.67
C VAL A 193 -16.38 4.97 -18.53
N ASP A 194 -17.28 5.40 -19.42
CA ASP A 194 -18.69 4.99 -19.49
C ASP A 194 -19.39 5.10 -18.12
N ASP A 195 -19.90 3.99 -17.61
CA ASP A 195 -20.64 3.89 -16.34
C ASP A 195 -19.74 3.80 -15.09
N THR A 196 -18.41 3.90 -15.27
CA THR A 196 -17.46 3.71 -14.16
C THR A 196 -17.66 4.76 -13.08
N ALA A 197 -17.83 4.27 -11.85
CA ALA A 197 -18.01 5.12 -10.69
C ALA A 197 -17.46 4.49 -9.42
N LEU A 198 -17.28 5.37 -8.43
CA LEU A 198 -17.01 5.02 -7.06
C LEU A 198 -18.23 5.33 -6.19
N ASP A 199 -18.91 4.29 -5.71
CA ASP A 199 -19.96 4.41 -4.70
C ASP A 199 -19.32 4.34 -3.31
N VAL A 200 -19.54 5.35 -2.48
CA VAL A 200 -19.00 5.44 -1.12
C VAL A 200 -20.13 5.44 -0.09
N VAL A 201 -19.86 4.83 1.06
CA VAL A 201 -20.66 5.04 2.27
C VAL A 201 -19.86 5.99 3.14
N SER A 202 -20.34 7.21 3.34
CA SER A 202 -19.64 8.21 4.17
C SER A 202 -19.66 7.81 5.65
N SER A 203 -18.81 8.45 6.46
CA SER A 203 -18.79 8.20 7.92
C SER A 203 -20.16 8.44 8.60
N SER A 204 -21.03 9.27 8.03
CA SER A 204 -22.40 9.49 8.51
C SER A 204 -23.42 8.47 8.00
N GLY A 205 -22.98 7.47 7.22
CA GLY A 205 -23.83 6.45 6.61
C GLY A 205 -24.51 6.88 5.29
N ALA A 206 -24.23 8.09 4.79
CA ALA A 206 -24.79 8.53 3.51
C ALA A 206 -24.16 7.73 2.36
N LYS A 207 -24.99 7.32 1.40
CA LYS A 207 -24.53 6.65 0.18
C LYS A 207 -24.38 7.69 -0.92
N GLU A 208 -23.17 7.80 -1.46
CA GLU A 208 -22.82 8.84 -2.43
C GLU A 208 -22.11 8.18 -3.61
N ARG A 209 -22.44 8.61 -4.84
CA ARG A 209 -21.80 8.12 -6.06
C ARG A 209 -20.90 9.21 -6.61
N ILE A 210 -19.66 8.85 -6.93
CA ILE A 210 -18.66 9.72 -7.56
C ILE A 210 -18.38 9.14 -8.95
N PRO A 211 -18.99 9.70 -10.02
CA PRO A 211 -18.66 9.33 -11.38
C PRO A 211 -17.20 9.63 -11.69
N TYR A 212 -16.52 8.76 -12.45
CA TYR A 212 -15.11 8.97 -12.80
C TYR A 212 -14.87 10.23 -13.64
N LEU A 213 -15.91 10.75 -14.31
CA LEU A 213 -15.85 11.97 -15.11
C LEU A 213 -16.04 13.26 -14.29
N GLU A 214 -16.43 13.17 -13.02
CA GLU A 214 -16.57 14.35 -12.16
C GLU A 214 -15.19 14.82 -11.67
N LYS A 215 -14.97 16.15 -11.67
CA LYS A 215 -13.77 16.75 -11.09
C LYS A 215 -13.79 16.57 -9.57
N TRP A 216 -12.66 16.11 -9.02
CA TRP A 216 -12.53 15.90 -7.59
C TRP A 216 -12.85 17.14 -6.75
N ILE A 217 -12.45 18.32 -7.22
CA ILE A 217 -12.67 19.59 -6.50
C ILE A 217 -14.16 19.96 -6.40
N ASP A 218 -14.98 19.46 -7.31
CA ASP A 218 -16.41 19.73 -7.34
C ASP A 218 -17.17 18.66 -6.55
N ALA A 219 -16.78 17.39 -6.70
CA ALA A 219 -17.31 16.29 -5.89
C ALA A 219 -17.11 16.55 -4.38
N LYS A 220 -15.90 16.92 -3.97
CA LYS A 220 -15.58 17.13 -2.54
C LYS A 220 -16.31 18.29 -1.87
N LYS A 221 -16.83 19.26 -2.65
CA LYS A 221 -17.59 20.41 -2.13
C LYS A 221 -19.03 20.04 -1.80
N LYS A 222 -19.58 19.07 -2.53
CA LYS A 222 -21.00 18.69 -2.45
C LYS A 222 -21.26 17.51 -1.54
N LEU A 223 -20.24 16.66 -1.32
CA LEU A 223 -20.40 15.34 -0.74
C LEU A 223 -19.78 15.22 0.67
N SER A 224 -20.44 14.42 1.50
CA SER A 224 -20.12 14.20 2.91
C SER A 224 -18.89 13.31 3.13
N PHE A 225 -18.49 12.50 2.13
CA PHE A 225 -17.31 11.64 2.19
C PHE A 225 -16.01 12.38 2.55
N SER A 226 -15.95 13.71 2.37
CA SER A 226 -14.80 14.54 2.71
C SER A 226 -14.38 14.42 4.19
N LYS A 227 -15.31 14.04 5.07
CA LYS A 227 -15.07 13.77 6.50
C LYS A 227 -14.61 12.33 6.79
N GLY A 228 -14.49 11.48 5.77
CA GLY A 228 -14.19 10.06 5.87
C GLY A 228 -15.31 9.18 5.32
N ILE A 229 -14.96 7.92 5.09
CA ILE A 229 -15.84 6.87 4.53
C ILE A 229 -15.77 5.61 5.39
N GLN A 230 -16.83 4.81 5.35
CA GLN A 230 -16.91 3.47 5.94
C GLN A 230 -16.44 2.39 4.95
N SER A 231 -16.81 2.56 3.68
CA SER A 231 -16.46 1.64 2.61
C SER A 231 -16.58 2.34 1.26
N ALA A 232 -16.00 1.71 0.24
CA ALA A 232 -16.22 2.11 -1.12
C ALA A 232 -16.34 0.90 -2.05
N LEU A 233 -17.16 1.04 -3.08
CA LEU A 233 -17.38 0.07 -4.14
C LEU A 233 -17.07 0.74 -5.48
N THR A 234 -16.17 0.17 -6.25
CA THR A 234 -15.89 0.58 -7.62
C THR A 234 -16.49 -0.43 -8.58
N THR A 235 -17.20 0.06 -9.59
CA THR A 235 -17.82 -0.73 -10.66
C THR A 235 -17.77 0.02 -11.99
N GLY A 236 -18.00 -0.71 -13.08
CA GLY A 236 -18.23 -0.16 -14.41
C GLY A 236 -17.14 -0.57 -15.39
N LYS A 237 -17.17 0.00 -16.59
CA LYS A 237 -16.36 -0.39 -17.74
C LYS A 237 -14.86 -0.53 -17.46
N LEU A 238 -14.27 0.37 -16.65
CA LEU A 238 -12.83 0.33 -16.32
C LEU A 238 -12.43 -0.81 -15.36
N LEU A 239 -13.40 -1.49 -14.76
CA LEU A 239 -13.19 -2.72 -13.99
C LEU A 239 -13.70 -3.95 -14.76
N GLY A 240 -14.19 -3.77 -15.99
CA GLY A 240 -14.86 -4.80 -16.75
C GLY A 240 -16.04 -5.38 -15.99
N ARG A 241 -16.11 -6.72 -15.89
CA ARG A 241 -17.18 -7.37 -15.12
C ARG A 241 -16.96 -7.36 -13.60
N ARG A 242 -15.87 -6.77 -13.11
CA ARG A 242 -15.40 -6.96 -11.74
C ARG A 242 -15.95 -5.86 -10.86
N LYS A 243 -16.13 -6.19 -9.60
CA LYS A 243 -16.49 -5.24 -8.55
C LYS A 243 -15.40 -5.22 -7.50
N LEU A 244 -14.88 -4.04 -7.20
CA LEU A 244 -13.85 -3.85 -6.18
C LEU A 244 -14.47 -3.19 -4.96
N THR A 245 -14.49 -3.86 -3.82
CA THR A 245 -14.91 -3.26 -2.55
C THR A 245 -13.71 -3.04 -1.65
N VAL A 246 -13.61 -1.86 -1.04
CA VAL A 246 -12.56 -1.48 -0.10
C VAL A 246 -13.21 -1.08 1.22
N ALA A 247 -12.91 -1.79 2.30
CA ALA A 247 -13.42 -1.48 3.63
C ALA A 247 -12.49 -2.06 4.71
N PRO A 248 -12.23 -1.33 5.82
CA PRO A 248 -11.63 -1.94 6.99
C PRO A 248 -12.62 -2.88 7.68
N LYS A 249 -12.09 -3.90 8.36
CA LYS A 249 -12.91 -4.80 9.19
C LYS A 249 -13.59 -4.05 10.34
N SER A 250 -13.00 -2.96 10.83
CA SER A 250 -13.57 -2.06 11.83
C SER A 250 -12.96 -0.68 11.73
N LEU A 251 -13.76 0.37 11.92
CA LEU A 251 -13.32 1.77 12.00
C LEU A 251 -13.02 2.23 13.43
N ARG A 252 -13.04 1.34 14.43
CA ARG A 252 -12.71 1.70 15.80
C ARG A 252 -11.32 2.36 15.84
N ASP A 253 -11.26 3.56 16.41
CA ASP A 253 -10.06 4.40 16.56
C ASP A 253 -9.27 4.63 15.27
N SER A 254 -9.94 4.54 14.12
CA SER A 254 -9.32 4.69 12.81
C SER A 254 -10.18 5.54 11.88
N ALA A 255 -9.63 5.89 10.73
CA ALA A 255 -10.34 6.61 9.69
C ALA A 255 -9.91 6.11 8.32
N LEU A 256 -10.90 5.87 7.45
CA LEU A 256 -10.69 5.63 6.03
C LEU A 256 -11.11 6.88 5.27
N HIS A 257 -10.24 7.36 4.40
CA HIS A 257 -10.51 8.47 3.50
C HIS A 257 -10.30 8.02 2.06
N VAL A 258 -11.05 8.60 1.14
CA VAL A 258 -10.74 8.58 -0.29
C VAL A 258 -10.32 9.97 -0.73
N GLY A 259 -9.31 10.05 -1.59
CA GLY A 259 -8.73 11.30 -2.07
C GLY A 259 -8.21 11.20 -3.50
N SER A 260 -8.36 12.27 -4.26
CA SER A 260 -7.63 12.49 -5.52
C SER A 260 -6.91 13.84 -5.48
N TYR A 261 -5.82 13.98 -6.25
CA TYR A 261 -5.04 15.22 -6.32
C TYR A 261 -5.30 16.02 -7.61
N SER A 262 -6.10 15.50 -8.55
CA SER A 262 -6.41 16.23 -9.78
C SER A 262 -7.39 17.39 -9.50
N GLY A 263 -6.90 18.62 -9.68
CA GLY A 263 -7.73 19.83 -9.65
C GLY A 263 -8.45 20.12 -10.97
N VAL A 264 -7.93 19.55 -12.08
CA VAL A 264 -8.33 19.90 -13.45
C VAL A 264 -8.91 18.71 -14.21
N PHE A 265 -8.40 17.51 -13.94
CA PHE A 265 -8.77 16.27 -14.63
C PHE A 265 -9.82 15.46 -13.87
N PRO A 266 -10.57 14.59 -14.57
CA PRO A 266 -11.55 13.71 -13.95
C PRO A 266 -10.92 12.77 -12.90
N PHE A 267 -11.75 12.08 -12.13
CA PHE A 267 -11.41 11.17 -11.04
C PHE A 267 -10.75 9.86 -11.53
N GLN A 268 -9.77 9.97 -12.44
CA GLN A 268 -9.10 8.88 -13.15
C GLN A 268 -8.02 8.18 -12.31
N HIS A 269 -7.52 8.85 -11.27
CA HIS A 269 -6.73 8.25 -10.20
C HIS A 269 -7.27 8.70 -8.85
N TYR A 270 -7.18 7.82 -7.86
CA TYR A 270 -7.54 8.14 -6.49
C TYR A 270 -6.83 7.19 -5.54
N ARG A 271 -6.89 7.54 -4.26
CA ARG A 271 -6.16 6.85 -3.20
C ARG A 271 -7.09 6.73 -2.01
N TYR A 272 -7.09 5.55 -1.41
CA TYR A 272 -7.59 5.38 -0.07
C TYR A 272 -6.45 5.53 0.92
N TYR A 273 -6.74 6.20 2.02
CA TYR A 273 -5.86 6.33 3.16
C TYR A 273 -6.58 5.80 4.38
N TYR A 274 -6.07 4.71 4.93
CA TYR A 274 -6.58 4.10 6.14
C TYR A 274 -5.55 4.25 7.25
N GLN A 275 -5.90 4.94 8.32
CA GLN A 275 -4.96 5.26 9.39
C GLN A 275 -5.60 5.08 10.76
N ASP A 276 -4.77 4.75 11.73
CA ASP A 276 -5.08 4.87 13.14
C ASP A 276 -5.13 6.35 13.55
N ARG A 277 -5.99 6.71 14.49
CA ARG A 277 -6.13 8.09 14.97
C ARG A 277 -5.00 8.49 15.91
N GLU A 278 -4.54 7.58 16.75
CA GLU A 278 -3.42 7.75 17.69
C GLU A 278 -2.06 7.49 17.00
N GLY A 279 -2.07 6.70 15.92
CA GLY A 279 -0.92 6.34 15.11
C GLY A 279 -0.35 4.97 15.46
N GLY A 280 0.70 4.56 14.73
CA GLY A 280 1.54 3.42 15.10
C GLY A 280 0.98 2.02 14.87
N GLU A 281 -0.34 1.77 14.92
CA GLU A 281 -0.90 0.42 14.79
C GLU A 281 -2.22 0.35 14.02
N ILE A 282 -2.31 -0.59 13.09
CA ILE A 282 -3.55 -1.09 12.50
C ILE A 282 -3.56 -2.59 12.77
N ASP A 283 -4.29 -3.02 13.80
CA ASP A 283 -4.31 -4.43 14.20
C ASP A 283 -5.14 -5.31 13.24
N LYS A 284 -5.01 -6.64 13.37
CA LYS A 284 -5.71 -7.59 12.48
C LYS A 284 -7.24 -7.51 12.57
N ASN A 285 -7.83 -7.06 13.68
CA ASN A 285 -9.27 -6.86 13.81
C ASN A 285 -9.75 -5.55 13.16
N ARG A 286 -8.81 -4.67 12.83
CA ARG A 286 -9.05 -3.42 12.09
C ARG A 286 -8.51 -3.43 10.66
N ARG A 287 -7.85 -4.50 10.23
CA ARG A 287 -7.25 -4.69 8.90
C ARG A 287 -8.08 -4.09 7.75
N LEU A 288 -7.39 -3.49 6.78
CA LEU A 288 -8.01 -3.05 5.52
C LEU A 288 -8.26 -4.28 4.65
N GLU A 289 -9.45 -4.35 4.06
CA GLU A 289 -9.85 -5.45 3.21
C GLU A 289 -10.27 -4.96 1.82
N ILE A 290 -9.89 -5.73 0.82
CA ILE A 290 -10.22 -5.51 -0.57
C ILE A 290 -10.89 -6.78 -1.07
N GLU A 291 -12.14 -6.69 -1.50
CA GLU A 291 -12.90 -7.79 -2.07
C GLU A 291 -13.05 -7.60 -3.58
N ILE A 292 -12.83 -8.67 -4.34
CA ILE A 292 -12.92 -8.68 -5.81
C ILE A 292 -13.96 -9.72 -6.19
N LYS A 293 -15.05 -9.27 -6.81
CA LYS A 293 -16.15 -10.13 -7.30
C LYS A 293 -16.23 -10.08 -8.81
#